data_AF-A0A530QR85-F1
#
_entry.id   AF-A0A530QR85-F1
#
_cell.length_a   1.000
_cell.length_b   1.000
_cell.length_c   1.000
_cell.angle_alpha   90.00
_cell.angle_beta   90.00
_cell.angle_gamma   90.00
#
_symmetry.space_group_name_H-M   'P 1'
#
loop_
_entity.id
_entity.type
_entity.pdbx_description
1 polymer ?
#
loop_
_entity_poly.entity_id
_entity_poly.type
_entity_poly.pdbx_seq_one_letter_code
_entity_poly.pdbx_strand_id
1 'polypeptide(L)' 'TKGVFSDACNKAIEFGKPVLMRDDWKRVFEPEEIAASIQRIT' A
#
# COMPACT_ATOMS: atom_id res chain seq x y z
N THR A 1 19.82 -7.60 -18.35
CA THR A 1 20.28 -7.14 -17.01
C THR A 1 19.08 -7.05 -16.09
N LYS A 2 19.18 -7.42 -14.81
CA LYS A 2 18.07 -7.20 -13.86
C LYS A 2 18.05 -5.73 -13.45
N GLY A 3 16.90 -5.06 -13.56
CA GLY A 3 16.73 -3.68 -13.11
C GLY A 3 16.71 -3.62 -11.59
N VAL A 4 17.35 -2.59 -11.01
CA VAL A 4 17.34 -2.31 -9.58
C VAL A 4 17.05 -0.84 -9.35
N PHE A 5 16.45 -0.51 -8.22
CA PHE A 5 16.31 0.88 -7.78
C PHE A 5 17.66 1.45 -7.38
N SER A 6 17.86 2.75 -7.64
CA SER A 6 19.00 3.48 -7.10
C SER A 6 18.89 3.62 -5.58
N ASP A 7 20.01 3.86 -4.91
CA ASP A 7 20.06 4.06 -3.47
C ASP A 7 19.15 5.23 -3.02
N ALA A 8 19.13 6.31 -3.80
CA ALA A 8 18.25 7.45 -3.56
C ALA A 8 16.77 7.06 -3.65
N CYS A 9 16.39 6.21 -4.61
CA CYS A 9 15.02 5.73 -4.75
C CYS A 9 14.61 4.83 -3.57
N ASN A 10 15.51 3.93 -3.14
CA ASN A 10 15.26 3.10 -1.95
C ASN A 10 15.08 3.97 -0.70
N LYS A 11 15.91 5.00 -0.52
CA LYS A 11 15.77 5.94 0.61
C LYS A 11 14.45 6.68 0.56
N ALA A 12 14.04 7.18 -0.60
CA ALA A 12 12.75 7.84 -0.76
C ALA A 12 11.57 6.93 -0.36
N ILE A 13 11.63 5.63 -0.70
CA ILE A 13 10.60 4.65 -0.33
C ILE A 13 10.58 4.40 1.18
N GLU A 14 11.75 4.28 1.82
CA GLU A 14 11.89 4.02 3.26
C GLU A 14 11.17 5.09 4.10
N PHE A 15 11.35 6.38 3.78
CA PHE A 15 10.70 7.47 4.52
C PHE A 15 9.32 7.83 3.96
N GLY A 16 9.10 7.66 2.67
CA GLY A 16 7.84 8.00 2.03
C GLY A 16 6.70 7.08 2.46
N LYS A 17 6.95 5.77 2.59
CA LYS A 17 5.90 4.81 2.94
C LYS A 17 5.22 5.12 4.28
N PRO A 18 5.94 5.33 5.41
CA PRO A 18 5.31 5.65 6.69
C PRO A 18 4.62 7.02 6.72
N VAL A 19 5.09 7.98 5.92
CA VAL A 19 4.49 9.32 5.86
C VAL A 19 3.16 9.30 5.07
N LEU A 20 3.07 8.46 4.04
CA LEU A 20 1.94 8.43 3.12
C LEU A 20 0.90 7.35 3.44
N MET A 21 1.33 6.19 3.89
CA MET A 21 0.50 5.00 4.02
C MET A 21 0.19 4.73 5.49
N ARG A 22 -1.07 4.42 5.79
CA ARG A 22 -1.41 3.76 7.07
C ARG A 22 -0.75 2.40 7.14
N ASP A 23 -0.29 1.99 8.32
CA ASP A 23 0.36 0.68 8.52
C ASP A 23 -0.52 -0.49 8.08
N ASP A 24 -1.83 -0.38 8.29
CA ASP A 24 -2.82 -1.39 7.95
C ASP A 24 -3.44 -1.21 6.56
N TRP A 25 -2.84 -0.43 5.64
CA TRP A 25 -3.44 -0.12 4.34
C TRP A 25 -3.83 -1.36 3.51
N LYS A 26 -3.13 -2.49 3.67
CA LYS A 26 -3.46 -3.74 2.97
C LYS A 26 -4.74 -4.41 3.48
N ARG A 27 -5.29 -3.98 4.62
CA ARG A 27 -6.55 -4.52 5.18
C ARG A 27 -7.72 -4.40 4.21
N VAL A 28 -7.66 -3.46 3.27
CA VAL A 28 -8.66 -3.31 2.20
C VAL A 28 -8.87 -4.57 1.35
N PHE A 29 -7.95 -5.53 1.40
CA PHE A 29 -8.06 -6.82 0.72
C PHE A 29 -8.61 -7.95 1.61
N GLU A 30 -8.88 -7.70 2.90
CA GLU A 30 -9.51 -8.68 3.78
C GLU A 30 -10.99 -8.87 3.41
N PRO A 31 -11.54 -10.09 3.58
CA PRO A 31 -12.91 -10.41 3.16
C PRO A 31 -13.97 -9.44 3.70
N GLU A 32 -13.81 -8.97 4.94
CA GLU A 32 -14.75 -8.08 5.60
C GLU A 32 -14.77 -6.68 4.98
N GLU A 33 -13.60 -6.12 4.67
CA GLU A 33 -13.49 -4.80 4.01
C GLU A 33 -14.01 -4.86 2.58
N ILE A 34 -13.77 -5.97 1.87
CA ILE A 34 -14.31 -6.20 0.53
C ILE A 34 -15.85 -6.27 0.58
N ALA A 35 -16.41 -7.08 1.47
CA ALA A 35 -17.87 -7.23 1.62
C ALA A 35 -18.54 -5.89 1.96
N ALA A 36 -17.96 -5.13 2.89
CA ALA A 36 -18.44 -3.80 3.24
C ALA A 36 -18.36 -2.83 2.05
N SER A 37 -17.33 -2.95 1.20
CA SER A 37 -17.19 -2.11 0.00
C SER A 37 -18.27 -2.43 -1.05
N ILE A 38 -18.60 -3.70 -1.26
CA ILE A 38 -19.70 -4.13 -2.14
C ILE A 38 -21.04 -3.60 -1.64
N GLN A 39 -21.35 -3.76 -0.36
CA GLN A 39 -22.60 -3.29 0.25
C GLN A 39 -22.84 -1.78 0.08
N ARG A 40 -21.78 -0.97 -0.04
CA ARG A 40 -21.91 0.48 -0.22
C ARG A 40 -22.25 0.90 -1.65
N ILE A 41 -22.03 0.04 -2.64
CA ILE A 41 -22.20 0.36 -4.07
C ILE A 41 -23.31 -0.43 -4.75
N THR A 42 -23.97 -1.34 -4.04
CA THR A 42 -25.12 -2.15 -4.50
C THR A 42 -26.28 -2.01 -3.55
#